data_AF-A0A1X0IMG7-F1
#
_entry.id   AF-A0A1X0IMG7-F1
#
_cell.length_a   1.000
_cell.length_b   1.000
_cell.length_c   1.000
_cell.angle_alpha   90.00
_cell.angle_beta   90.00
_cell.angle_gamma   90.00
#
_symmetry.space_group_name_H-M   'P 1'
#
loop_
_entity.id
_entity.type
_entity.pdbx_description
1 polymer ?
#
loop_
_entity_poly.entity_id
_entity_poly.type
_entity_poly.pdbx_seq_one_letter_code
_entity_poly.pdbx_strand_id
1 'polypeptide(L)'
;MFDLWENPPEVDIYRPVDRPVIVRLHQVFSGQVGSHQMSLSPTLARRHGLVIQSLHPGRQLAWVRTSTGDWLALVVVEVGTADGMNHVAMQLWLQRHQFQLPHRDFPTT
;
A
#
# COMPACT_ATOMS: atom_id res chain seq x y z
N MET A 1 12.82 -11.99 -1.38
CA MET A 1 12.95 -10.63 -0.78
C MET A 1 13.47 -10.67 0.65
N PHE A 2 12.97 -11.57 1.51
CA PHE A 2 13.47 -11.77 2.88
C PHE A 2 14.16 -13.13 3.03
N ASP A 3 14.68 -13.66 1.94
CA ASP A 3 15.11 -15.07 1.85
C ASP A 3 16.35 -15.34 2.73
N LEU A 4 17.04 -14.28 3.15
CA LEU A 4 18.21 -14.30 4.03
C LEU A 4 17.92 -13.64 5.39
N TRP A 5 16.66 -13.36 5.73
CA TRP A 5 16.35 -12.71 7.00
C TRP A 5 16.37 -13.73 8.14
N GLU A 6 17.17 -13.45 9.16
CA GLU A 6 17.20 -14.20 10.42
C GLU A 6 16.83 -13.29 11.58
N ASN A 7 15.87 -13.73 12.40
CA ASN A 7 15.58 -13.05 13.66
C ASN A 7 16.59 -13.48 14.72
N PRO A 8 17.06 -12.53 15.57
CA PRO A 8 17.79 -12.92 16.76
C PRO A 8 16.89 -13.78 17.68
N PRO A 9 17.47 -14.72 18.46
CA PRO A 9 16.69 -15.65 19.28
C PRO A 9 15.74 -14.98 20.28
N GLU A 10 16.08 -13.78 20.74
CA GLU A 10 15.41 -13.10 21.85
C GLU A 10 14.22 -12.24 21.40
N VAL A 11 14.13 -11.88 20.11
CA VAL A 11 13.13 -10.93 19.64
C VAL A 11 12.76 -11.10 18.16
N ASP A 12 11.47 -11.06 17.88
CA ASP A 12 10.98 -10.94 16.50
C ASP A 12 11.27 -9.54 15.96
N ILE A 13 12.10 -9.47 14.92
CA ILE A 13 12.26 -8.26 14.11
C ILE A 13 11.46 -8.39 12.80
N TYR A 14 11.33 -9.58 12.25
CA TYR A 14 10.58 -9.87 11.04
C TYR A 14 9.51 -10.91 11.30
N ARG A 15 8.32 -10.70 10.73
CA ARG A 15 7.25 -11.69 10.72
C ARG A 15 6.70 -11.81 9.29
N PRO A 16 6.88 -12.94 8.61
CA PRO A 16 6.22 -13.17 7.34
C PRO A 16 4.72 -13.21 7.57
N VAL A 17 3.97 -12.57 6.67
CA VAL A 17 2.51 -12.70 6.60
C VAL A 17 2.12 -12.79 5.13
N ASP A 18 0.93 -13.27 4.85
CA ASP A 18 0.40 -13.20 3.50
C ASP A 18 -1.12 -13.06 3.56
N ARG A 19 -1.62 -11.85 3.31
CA ARG A 19 -3.05 -11.57 3.40
C ARG A 19 -3.49 -10.33 2.61
N PRO A 20 -4.75 -10.30 2.14
CA PRO A 20 -5.31 -9.09 1.56
C PRO A 20 -5.48 -7.99 2.61
N VAL A 21 -5.32 -6.75 2.17
CA VAL A 21 -5.53 -5.53 2.95
C VAL A 21 -6.18 -4.45 2.08
N ILE A 22 -6.84 -3.49 2.71
CA ILE A 22 -7.23 -2.22 2.09
C ILE A 22 -6.31 -1.13 2.59
N VAL A 23 -5.52 -0.55 1.70
CA VAL A 23 -4.57 0.53 1.98
C VAL A 23 -5.26 1.88 1.88
N ARG A 24 -5.00 2.76 2.85
CA ARG A 24 -5.49 4.14 2.90
C ARG A 24 -4.46 5.07 2.25
N LEU A 25 -4.34 5.02 0.91
CA LEU A 25 -3.31 5.78 0.19
C LEU A 25 -3.39 7.30 0.39
N HIS A 26 -4.57 7.84 0.72
CA HIS A 26 -4.72 9.25 1.12
C HIS A 26 -3.91 9.63 2.38
N GLN A 27 -3.68 8.66 3.29
CA GLN A 27 -2.83 8.83 4.48
C GLN A 27 -1.35 8.56 4.20
N VAL A 28 -1.04 7.88 3.09
CA VAL A 28 0.35 7.59 2.67
C VAL A 28 0.92 8.77 1.87
N PHE A 29 0.12 9.36 0.98
CA PHE A 29 0.53 10.44 0.09
C PHE A 29 0.04 11.84 0.54
N SER A 30 -0.22 12.00 1.84
CA SER A 30 -0.49 13.30 2.49
C SER A 30 -1.42 14.23 1.71
N GLY A 31 -2.60 13.73 1.33
CA GLY A 31 -3.65 14.53 0.70
C GLY A 31 -3.46 14.87 -0.79
N GLN A 32 -2.39 14.43 -1.45
CA GLN A 32 -2.22 14.54 -2.92
C GLN A 32 -3.15 13.59 -3.73
N VAL A 33 -3.98 12.84 -3.03
CA VAL A 33 -4.66 11.64 -3.55
C VAL A 33 -6.09 11.58 -3.01
N GLY A 34 -7.08 11.59 -3.92
CA GLY A 34 -8.49 11.38 -3.60
C GLY A 34 -9.46 12.07 -4.57
N SER A 35 -10.73 11.65 -4.52
CA SER A 35 -11.81 12.05 -5.44
C SER A 35 -12.22 13.53 -5.40
N HIS A 36 -11.66 14.32 -4.48
CA HIS A 36 -12.08 15.71 -4.23
C HIS A 36 -11.03 16.77 -4.57
N GLN A 37 -9.89 16.40 -5.17
CA GLN A 37 -8.99 17.42 -5.73
C GLN A 37 -9.42 17.79 -7.14
N MET A 38 -9.84 19.05 -7.34
CA MET A 38 -9.90 19.63 -8.68
C MET A 38 -8.47 19.67 -9.23
N SER A 39 -8.14 18.72 -10.11
CA SER A 39 -6.83 18.60 -10.71
C SER A 39 -6.64 19.69 -11.79
N LEU A 40 -5.82 20.69 -11.47
CA LEU A 40 -5.28 21.67 -12.43
C LEU A 40 -4.20 21.06 -13.36
N SER A 41 -4.00 19.73 -13.33
CA SER A 41 -2.98 19.06 -14.12
C SER A 41 -3.26 19.19 -15.63
N PRO A 42 -2.23 19.21 -16.48
CA PRO A 42 -2.40 19.23 -17.93
C PRO A 42 -3.30 18.08 -18.44
N THR A 43 -4.05 18.32 -19.53
CA THR A 43 -4.99 17.32 -20.08
C THR A 43 -4.35 15.97 -20.37
N LEU A 44 -3.13 15.93 -20.92
CA LEU A 44 -2.43 14.68 -21.19
C LEU A 44 -2.07 13.93 -19.89
N ALA A 45 -1.65 14.64 -18.85
CA ALA A 45 -1.36 14.03 -17.55
C ALA A 45 -2.62 13.40 -16.93
N ARG A 46 -3.79 14.04 -17.07
CA ARG A 46 -5.06 13.45 -16.60
C ARG A 46 -5.48 12.20 -17.39
N ARG A 47 -5.11 12.10 -18.68
CA ARG A 47 -5.46 10.96 -19.53
C ARG A 47 -4.53 9.75 -19.36
N HIS A 48 -3.25 9.99 -19.10
CA HIS A 48 -2.22 8.95 -19.14
C HIS A 48 -1.52 8.73 -17.79
N GLY A 49 -1.79 9.57 -16.78
CA GLY A 49 -1.18 9.49 -15.46
C GLY A 49 -1.70 8.34 -14.60
N LEU A 50 -0.96 8.03 -13.53
CA LEU A 50 -1.37 7.03 -12.54
C LEU A 50 -2.63 7.47 -11.80
N VAL A 51 -3.55 6.52 -11.62
CA VAL A 51 -4.76 6.70 -10.83
C VAL A 51 -4.50 6.16 -9.43
N ILE A 52 -4.38 7.07 -8.47
CA ILE A 52 -4.27 6.71 -7.06
C ILE A 52 -5.62 6.99 -6.40
N GLN A 53 -6.29 5.93 -5.96
CA GLN A 53 -7.55 6.02 -5.22
C GLN A 53 -7.28 6.13 -3.71
N SER A 54 -8.15 6.81 -2.96
CA SER A 54 -7.96 7.01 -1.52
C SER A 54 -7.90 5.69 -0.74
N LEU A 55 -8.65 4.68 -1.17
CA LEU A 55 -8.62 3.31 -0.67
C LEU A 55 -8.21 2.39 -1.81
N HIS A 56 -7.28 1.47 -1.55
CA HIS A 56 -6.78 0.58 -2.59
C HIS A 56 -6.59 -0.84 -2.06
N PRO A 57 -7.05 -1.89 -2.76
CA PRO A 57 -6.67 -3.25 -2.46
C PRO A 57 -5.14 -3.42 -2.53
N GLY A 58 -4.59 -4.17 -1.58
CA GLY A 58 -3.19 -4.54 -1.55
C GLY A 58 -2.99 -5.88 -0.86
N ARG A 59 -1.75 -6.34 -0.83
CA ARG A 59 -1.35 -7.59 -0.18
C ARG A 59 -0.23 -7.32 0.80
N GLN A 60 -0.47 -7.62 2.08
CA GLN A 60 0.56 -7.52 3.10
C GLN A 60 1.43 -8.77 3.08
N LEU A 61 2.74 -8.57 2.99
CA LEU A 61 3.73 -9.65 2.88
C LEU A 61 4.59 -9.83 4.14
N ALA A 62 4.69 -8.79 4.97
CA ALA A 62 5.50 -8.85 6.18
C ALA A 62 5.07 -7.82 7.23
N TRP A 63 5.53 -8.06 8.46
CA TRP A 63 5.83 -7.03 9.43
C TRP A 63 7.34 -6.99 9.68
N VAL A 64 7.91 -5.79 9.78
CA VAL A 64 9.30 -5.55 10.19
C VAL A 64 9.33 -4.53 11.31
N ARG A 65 10.04 -4.82 12.39
CA ARG A 65 10.21 -3.96 13.55
C ARG A 65 11.38 -3.00 13.32
N THR A 66 11.16 -1.72 13.56
CA THR A 66 12.20 -0.69 13.49
C THR A 66 13.10 -0.75 14.72
N SER A 67 14.25 -0.08 14.66
CA SER A 67 15.13 0.10 15.82
C SER A 67 14.47 0.90 16.96
N THR A 68 13.41 1.67 16.67
CA THR A 68 12.60 2.38 17.68
C THR A 68 11.51 1.50 18.31
N GLY A 69 11.35 0.25 17.85
CA GLY A 69 10.40 -0.74 18.39
C GLY A 69 9.03 -0.76 17.69
N ASP A 70 8.77 0.18 16.79
CA ASP A 70 7.54 0.22 15.98
C ASP A 70 7.52 -0.87 14.92
N TRP A 71 6.34 -1.27 14.46
CA TRP A 71 6.19 -2.23 13.38
C TRP A 71 5.72 -1.54 12.09
N LEU A 72 6.43 -1.82 11.00
CA LEU A 72 6.06 -1.46 9.64
C LEU A 72 5.59 -2.68 8.87
N ALA A 73 4.50 -2.55 8.14
CA ALA A 73 4.03 -3.57 7.22
C ALA A 73 4.65 -3.35 5.85
N LEU A 74 5.17 -4.41 5.22
CA LEU A 74 5.41 -4.39 3.78
C LEU A 74 4.09 -4.74 3.08
N VAL A 75 3.59 -3.82 2.24
CA VAL A 75 2.39 -4.03 1.45
C VAL A 75 2.67 -3.74 -0.02
N VAL A 76 2.21 -4.63 -0.89
CA VAL A 76 2.24 -4.42 -2.34
C VAL A 76 0.86 -3.95 -2.82
N VAL A 77 0.86 -2.92 -3.66
CA VAL A 77 -0.34 -2.33 -4.27
C VAL A 77 -0.10 -2.19 -5.77
N GLU A 78 -0.98 -2.72 -6.59
CA GLU A 78 -0.97 -2.50 -8.04
C GLU A 78 -1.77 -1.25 -8.37
N VAL A 79 -1.20 -0.30 -9.11
CA VAL A 79 -1.92 0.90 -9.59
C VAL A 79 -1.82 1.03 -11.10
N GLY A 80 -2.91 1.43 -11.73
CA GLY A 80 -3.01 1.60 -13.19
C GLY A 80 -2.93 3.05 -13.63
N THR A 81 -2.64 3.27 -14.91
CA THR A 81 -2.84 4.56 -15.58
C THR A 81 -4.31 4.77 -15.97
N ALA A 82 -4.72 6.04 -16.10
CA ALA A 82 -6.12 6.39 -16.40
C ALA A 82 -6.63 5.87 -17.75
N ASP A 83 -5.73 5.63 -18.71
CA ASP A 83 -6.00 5.03 -20.01
C ASP A 83 -5.99 3.50 -19.99
N GLY A 84 -5.67 2.87 -18.84
CA GLY A 84 -5.57 1.42 -18.67
C GLY A 84 -4.38 0.78 -19.39
N MET A 85 -3.48 1.55 -19.99
CA MET A 85 -2.38 1.00 -20.79
C MET A 85 -1.25 0.43 -19.92
N ASN A 86 -1.04 0.95 -18.71
CA ASN A 86 0.07 0.57 -17.85
C ASN A 86 -0.39 0.28 -16.44
N HIS A 87 0.35 -0.62 -15.78
CA HIS A 87 0.21 -0.94 -14.36
C HIS A 87 1.58 -0.94 -13.70
N VAL A 88 1.64 -0.57 -12.43
CA VAL A 88 2.87 -0.62 -11.62
C VAL A 88 2.59 -1.19 -10.24
N ALA A 89 3.44 -2.14 -9.86
CA ALA A 89 3.49 -2.70 -8.52
C ALA A 89 4.27 -1.78 -7.59
N MET A 90 3.61 -1.16 -6.63
CA MET A 90 4.24 -0.34 -5.60
C MET A 90 4.48 -1.16 -4.33
N GLN A 91 5.73 -1.17 -3.85
CA GLN A 91 6.07 -1.70 -2.53
C GLN A 91 6.07 -0.55 -1.52
N LEU A 92 5.20 -0.64 -0.51
CA LEU A 92 5.00 0.39 0.50
C LEU A 92 5.32 -0.14 1.89
N TRP A 93 6.09 0.63 2.66
CA TRP A 93 6.29 0.42 4.09
C TRP A 93 5.29 1.25 4.88
N LEU A 94 4.32 0.58 5.48
CA LEU A 94 3.13 1.21 6.06
C LEU A 94 3.07 1.05 7.57
N GLN A 95 2.67 2.11 8.26
CA GLN A 95 2.26 2.05 9.65
C GLN A 95 0.89 1.38 9.76
N ARG A 96 0.60 0.77 10.92
CA ARG A 96 -0.65 0.00 11.15
C ARG A 96 -1.93 0.77 10.83
N HIS A 97 -1.96 2.09 11.02
CA HIS A 97 -3.16 2.90 10.78
C HIS A 97 -3.40 3.20 9.29
N GLN A 98 -2.38 3.04 8.44
CA GLN A 98 -2.43 3.37 7.00
C GLN A 98 -3.07 2.25 6.15
N PHE A 99 -3.51 1.16 6.76
CA PHE A 99 -4.25 0.10 6.10
C PHE A 99 -5.17 -0.62 7.09
N GLN A 100 -6.05 -1.47 6.58
CA GLN A 100 -6.92 -2.31 7.38
C GLN A 100 -7.11 -3.67 6.73
N LEU A 101 -7.53 -4.66 7.52
CA LEU A 101 -8.05 -5.90 6.96
C LEU A 101 -9.35 -5.60 6.19
N PRO A 102 -9.63 -6.30 5.08
CA PRO A 102 -10.92 -6.22 4.44
C PRO A 102 -12.01 -6.56 5.46
N HIS A 103 -13.09 -5.79 5.50
CA HIS A 103 -14.27 -6.20 6.26
C HIS A 103 -14.81 -7.51 5.66
N ARG A 104 -15.33 -8.42 6.48
CA ARG A 104 -15.86 -9.72 6.01
C ARG A 104 -16.94 -9.58 4.93
N ASP A 105 -17.58 -8.42 4.85
CA ASP A 105 -18.68 -8.14 3.93
C ASP A 105 -18.25 -7.46 2.62
N PHE A 106 -16.94 -7.32 2.34
CA PHE A 106 -16.51 -6.87 1.01
C PHE A 106 -16.61 -8.04 0.02
N PRO A 107 -17.50 -7.99 -0.98
CA PRO A 107 -17.48 -8.97 -2.04
C PRO A 107 -16.20 -8.76 -2.86
N THR A 108 -15.41 -9.82 -3.01
CA THR A 108 -14.49 -9.96 -4.13
C THR A 108 -15.32 -10.01 -5.41
N THR A 109 -15.54 -8.84 -6.00
CA THR A 109 -15.99 -8.70 -7.40
C THR A 109 -14.82 -8.85 -8.34
#